data_AF-A0A2U2AT94-F1
#
_entry.id   AF-A0A2U2AT94-F1
#
_cell.length_a   1.000
_cell.length_b   1.000
_cell.length_c   1.000
_cell.angle_alpha   90.00
_cell.angle_beta   90.00
_cell.angle_gamma   90.00
#
_symmetry.space_group_name_H-M   'P 1'
#
loop_
_entity.id
_entity.type
_entity.pdbx_description
1 polymer ?
#
loop_
_entity_poly.entity_id
_entity_poly.type
_entity_poly.pdbx_seq_one_letter_code
_entity_poly.pdbx_strand_id
1 'polypeptide(L)'
;MKTTILTIVITILLSATILVLFLHNYRKLRTQRLLCETAFADVLRLQGELIDHSRPIILITQKVLRDERKLYEEIMPLYDDHRQQLPQEEEILNILLLRDRLNYLYKRASRHPELKDLEELTTLWSRVEITNRNIDESASYYNDTAHDYREITNEFPCSMLAEILQYPRFNLIA
;
A
#
# COMPACT_ATOMS: atom_id res chain seq x y z
N MET A 1 21.81 55.69 17.23
CA MET A 1 22.82 54.71 16.77
C MET A 1 22.74 53.38 17.50
N LYS A 2 22.84 53.34 18.85
CA LYS A 2 22.74 52.06 19.60
C LYS A 2 21.39 51.35 19.44
N THR A 3 20.30 52.10 19.42
CA THR A 3 18.93 51.59 19.22
C THR A 3 18.69 51.04 17.82
N THR A 4 19.21 51.70 16.78
CA THR A 4 19.10 51.24 15.39
C THR A 4 19.89 49.95 15.13
N ILE A 5 21.08 49.82 15.71
CA ILE A 5 21.88 48.58 15.63
C ILE A 5 21.15 47.44 16.35
N LEU A 6 20.60 47.70 17.56
CA LEU A 6 19.81 46.73 18.31
C LEU A 6 18.59 46.23 17.51
N THR A 7 17.83 47.15 16.89
CA THR A 7 16.67 46.77 16.07
C THR A 7 17.06 45.91 14.86
N ILE A 8 18.18 46.22 14.19
CA ILE A 8 18.66 45.43 13.05
C ILE A 8 19.04 44.02 13.50
N VAL A 9 19.77 43.90 14.62
CA VAL A 9 20.17 42.59 15.17
C VAL A 9 18.95 41.75 15.56
N ILE A 10 17.94 42.36 16.20
CA ILE A 10 16.70 41.67 16.56
C ILE A 10 15.95 41.20 15.31
N THR A 11 15.83 42.04 14.27
CA THR A 11 15.16 41.65 13.02
C THR A 11 15.86 40.49 12.32
N ILE A 12 17.20 40.51 12.25
CA ILE A 12 17.99 39.41 11.67
C ILE A 12 17.79 38.13 12.47
N LEU A 13 17.84 38.20 13.80
CA LEU A 13 17.65 37.05 14.67
C LEU A 13 16.24 36.45 14.49
N LEU A 14 15.21 37.30 14.47
CA LEU A 14 13.82 36.87 14.26
C LEU A 14 13.65 36.20 12.88
N SER A 15 14.22 36.80 11.83
CA SER A 15 14.20 36.22 10.49
C SER A 15 14.91 34.87 10.42
N ALA A 16 16.04 34.72 11.09
CA ALA A 16 16.77 33.46 11.15
C ALA A 16 15.96 32.38 11.89
N THR A 17 15.31 32.73 13.01
CA THR A 17 14.44 31.80 13.74
C THR A 17 13.27 31.30 12.89
N ILE A 18 12.59 32.20 12.16
CA ILE A 18 11.49 31.83 11.25
C ILE A 18 11.99 30.86 10.16
N LEU A 19 13.15 31.15 9.56
CA LEU A 19 13.72 30.29 8.53
C LEU A 19 14.05 28.88 9.05
N VAL A 20 14.60 28.78 10.26
CA VAL A 20 14.91 27.48 10.89
C VAL A 20 13.63 26.69 11.16
N LEU A 21 12.59 27.34 11.69
CA LEU A 21 11.28 26.70 11.91
C LEU A 21 10.66 26.21 10.60
N PHE A 22 10.74 27.02 9.54
CA PHE A 22 10.24 26.64 8.22
C PHE A 22 10.96 25.40 7.67
N LEU A 23 12.30 25.40 7.71
CA LEU A 23 13.11 24.27 7.25
C LEU A 23 12.84 22.99 8.06
N HIS A 24 12.63 23.12 9.37
CA HIS A 24 12.31 21.99 10.23
C HIS A 24 10.97 21.35 9.85
N ASN A 25 9.91 22.14 9.73
CA ASN A 25 8.58 21.64 9.37
C ASN A 25 8.52 21.11 7.93
N TYR A 26 9.23 21.75 7.00
CA TYR A 26 9.37 21.24 5.62
C TYR A 26 10.01 19.85 5.59
N ARG A 27 11.10 19.64 6.34
CA ARG A 27 11.75 18.32 6.44
C ARG A 27 10.81 17.28 7.04
N LYS A 28 10.11 17.63 8.13
CA LYS A 28 9.12 16.75 8.78
C LYS A 28 8.05 16.29 7.79
N LEU A 29 7.45 17.21 7.04
CA LEU A 29 6.43 16.92 6.02
C LEU A 29 6.98 16.05 4.88
N ARG A 30 8.17 16.37 4.38
CA ARG A 30 8.81 15.59 3.31
C ARG A 30 9.10 14.16 3.74
N THR A 31 9.62 13.97 4.95
CA THR A 31 9.90 12.64 5.50
C THR A 31 8.62 11.83 5.64
N GLN A 32 7.56 12.41 6.19
CA GLN A 32 6.30 11.69 6.36
C GLN A 32 5.61 11.35 5.04
N ARG A 33 5.69 12.24 4.06
CA ARG A 33 5.25 11.95 2.70
C ARG A 33 5.99 10.74 2.12
N LEU A 34 7.33 10.73 2.22
CA LEU A 34 8.14 9.64 1.68
C LEU A 34 7.83 8.31 2.39
N LEU A 35 7.57 8.34 3.69
CA LEU A 35 7.17 7.16 4.46
C LEU A 35 5.85 6.59 3.94
N CYS A 36 4.83 7.43 3.71
CA CYS A 36 3.55 7.00 3.14
C CYS A 36 3.72 6.42 1.72
N GLU A 37 4.51 7.07 0.86
CA GLU A 37 4.79 6.60 -0.51
C GLU A 37 5.51 5.25 -0.49
N THR A 38 6.47 5.06 0.41
CA THR A 38 7.24 3.82 0.54
C THR A 38 6.37 2.69 1.09
N ALA A 39 5.61 2.96 2.16
CA ALA A 39 4.70 1.99 2.75
C ALA A 39 3.63 1.53 1.73
N PHE A 40 3.11 2.46 0.92
CA PHE A 40 2.18 2.11 -0.14
C PHE A 40 2.83 1.26 -1.24
N ALA A 41 4.05 1.59 -1.67
CA ALA A 41 4.78 0.82 -2.65
C ALA A 41 5.06 -0.63 -2.16
N ASP A 42 5.31 -0.82 -0.86
CA ASP A 42 5.46 -2.15 -0.27
C ASP A 42 4.17 -2.97 -0.34
N VAL A 43 3.01 -2.36 -0.08
CA VAL A 43 1.70 -3.00 -0.27
C VAL A 43 1.54 -3.47 -1.73
N LEU A 44 1.79 -2.59 -2.70
CA LEU A 44 1.68 -2.91 -4.13
C LEU A 44 2.63 -4.05 -4.54
N ARG A 45 3.87 -4.03 -4.04
CA ARG A 45 4.83 -5.11 -4.28
C ARG A 45 4.30 -6.46 -3.77
N LEU A 46 3.79 -6.50 -2.54
CA LEU A 46 3.24 -7.72 -1.95
C LEU A 46 1.98 -8.21 -2.68
N GLN A 47 1.14 -7.29 -3.16
CA GLN A 47 -0.01 -7.61 -4.01
C GLN A 47 0.45 -8.27 -5.33
N GLY A 48 1.50 -7.74 -5.96
CA GLY A 48 2.15 -8.37 -7.11
C GLY A 48 2.67 -9.79 -6.79
N GLU A 49 3.33 -9.97 -5.64
CA GLU A 49 3.79 -11.28 -5.20
C GLU A 49 2.65 -12.27 -4.98
N LEU A 50 1.50 -11.83 -4.45
CA LEU A 50 0.30 -12.66 -4.29
C LEU A 50 -0.21 -13.16 -5.64
N ILE A 51 -0.23 -12.29 -6.65
CA ILE A 51 -0.58 -12.64 -8.02
C ILE A 51 0.41 -13.70 -8.55
N ASP A 52 1.71 -13.46 -8.44
CA ASP A 52 2.71 -14.41 -8.94
C ASP A 52 2.65 -15.77 -8.25
N HIS A 53 2.46 -15.78 -6.92
CA HIS A 53 2.35 -17.01 -6.13
C HIS A 53 1.06 -17.77 -6.38
N SER A 54 -0.02 -17.08 -6.75
CA SER A 54 -1.30 -17.71 -7.05
C SER A 54 -1.41 -18.28 -8.47
N ARG A 55 -0.66 -17.74 -9.43
CA ARG A 55 -0.63 -18.24 -10.82
C ARG A 55 -0.44 -19.77 -10.95
N PRO A 56 0.55 -20.41 -10.28
CA PRO A 56 0.72 -21.87 -10.37
C PRO A 56 -0.46 -22.64 -9.75
N ILE A 57 -1.08 -22.13 -8.68
CA ILE A 57 -2.29 -22.74 -8.08
C ILE A 57 -3.42 -22.78 -9.10
N ILE A 58 -3.63 -21.69 -9.83
CA ILE A 58 -4.66 -21.60 -10.87
C ILE A 58 -4.39 -22.65 -11.96
N LEU A 59 -3.16 -22.74 -12.45
CA LEU A 59 -2.81 -23.69 -13.51
C LEU A 59 -2.98 -25.16 -13.09
N ILE A 60 -2.67 -25.50 -11.83
CA ILE A 60 -2.84 -26.86 -11.30
C ILE A 60 -4.33 -27.17 -11.12
N THR A 61 -5.05 -26.29 -10.43
CA THR A 61 -6.47 -26.51 -10.11
C THR A 61 -7.33 -26.53 -11.37
N GLN A 62 -7.05 -25.68 -12.38
CA GLN A 62 -7.82 -25.61 -13.63
C GLN A 62 -7.79 -26.91 -14.43
N LYS A 63 -6.69 -27.67 -14.37
CA LYS A 63 -6.57 -28.95 -15.08
C LYS A 63 -7.53 -30.01 -14.54
N VAL A 64 -7.81 -29.93 -13.23
CA VAL A 64 -8.56 -30.92 -12.46
C VAL A 64 -10.02 -30.47 -12.25
N LEU A 65 -10.22 -29.25 -11.76
CA LEU A 65 -11.53 -28.64 -11.48
C LEU A 65 -12.15 -27.99 -12.73
N ARG A 66 -12.33 -28.79 -13.80
CA ARG A 66 -12.83 -28.28 -15.09
C ARG A 66 -14.27 -27.76 -15.05
N ASP A 67 -15.03 -28.17 -14.04
CA ASP A 67 -16.39 -27.70 -13.75
C ASP A 67 -16.43 -26.23 -13.34
N GLU A 68 -15.33 -25.70 -12.81
CA GLU A 68 -15.21 -24.31 -12.33
C GLU A 68 -14.78 -23.33 -13.45
N ARG A 69 -15.14 -23.59 -14.71
CA ARG A 69 -14.69 -22.78 -15.86
C ARG A 69 -14.97 -21.29 -15.71
N LYS A 70 -16.16 -20.91 -15.21
CA LYS A 70 -16.54 -19.51 -15.00
C LYS A 70 -15.62 -18.80 -14.01
N LEU A 71 -15.23 -19.48 -12.94
CA LEU A 71 -14.33 -18.96 -11.93
C LEU A 71 -12.96 -18.61 -12.55
N TYR A 72 -12.43 -19.48 -13.40
CA TYR A 72 -11.17 -19.20 -14.09
C TYR A 72 -11.29 -18.07 -15.11
N GLU A 73 -12.43 -17.94 -15.79
CA GLU A 73 -12.70 -16.82 -16.70
C GLU A 73 -12.78 -15.48 -15.95
N GLU A 74 -13.27 -15.45 -14.71
CA GLU A 74 -13.29 -14.27 -13.84
C GLU A 74 -11.90 -13.91 -13.28
N ILE A 75 -11.10 -14.92 -12.93
CA ILE A 75 -9.79 -14.72 -12.31
C ILE A 75 -8.69 -14.44 -13.35
N MET A 76 -8.78 -14.97 -14.57
CA MET A 76 -7.70 -14.83 -15.57
C MET A 76 -7.35 -13.38 -15.95
N PRO A 77 -8.33 -12.44 -16.11
CA PRO A 77 -8.05 -11.02 -16.30
C PRO A 77 -7.27 -10.41 -15.14
N LEU A 78 -7.38 -11.06 -13.97
CA LEU A 78 -6.48 -11.00 -12.83
C LEU A 78 -5.06 -10.85 -13.34
N TYR A 79 -4.51 -11.89 -13.91
CA TYR A 79 -3.09 -12.05 -14.20
C TYR A 79 -2.55 -11.30 -15.43
N ASP A 80 -3.31 -10.36 -16.00
CA ASP A 80 -2.87 -9.61 -17.17
C ASP A 80 -1.78 -8.59 -16.78
N ASP A 81 -0.67 -8.58 -17.53
CA ASP A 81 0.51 -7.75 -17.28
C ASP A 81 0.24 -6.26 -17.62
N HIS A 82 -0.89 -5.96 -18.26
CA HIS A 82 -1.33 -4.60 -18.59
C HIS A 82 -1.91 -3.81 -17.40
N ARG A 83 -1.89 -4.34 -16.17
CA ARG A 83 -2.43 -3.69 -14.97
C ARG A 83 -1.69 -2.43 -14.49
N GLN A 84 -0.56 -2.07 -15.10
CA GLN A 84 0.30 -0.95 -14.67
C GLN A 84 -0.34 0.46 -14.71
N GLN A 85 -1.65 0.60 -14.97
CA GLN A 85 -2.33 1.90 -15.10
C GLN A 85 -3.67 1.98 -14.38
N LEU A 86 -4.04 1.00 -13.54
CA LEU A 86 -5.31 1.06 -12.82
C LEU A 86 -5.25 2.11 -11.69
N PRO A 87 -6.36 2.82 -11.42
CA PRO A 87 -6.51 3.61 -10.21
C PRO A 87 -6.27 2.73 -8.96
N GLN A 88 -5.64 3.30 -7.94
CA GLN A 88 -5.34 2.61 -6.67
C GLN A 88 -6.54 1.86 -6.08
N GLU A 89 -7.73 2.47 -6.12
CA GLU A 89 -8.98 1.87 -5.61
C GLU A 89 -9.36 0.59 -6.36
N GLU A 90 -9.16 0.59 -7.67
CA GLU A 90 -9.47 -0.55 -8.54
C GLU A 90 -8.46 -1.69 -8.34
N GLU A 91 -7.18 -1.35 -8.12
CA GLU A 91 -6.14 -2.33 -7.78
C GLU A 91 -6.42 -3.04 -6.45
N ILE A 92 -6.81 -2.30 -5.42
CA ILE A 92 -7.20 -2.86 -4.11
C ILE A 92 -8.40 -3.79 -4.26
N LEU A 93 -9.45 -3.36 -4.97
CA LEU A 93 -10.66 -4.16 -5.19
C LEU A 93 -10.34 -5.47 -5.93
N ASN A 94 -9.48 -5.41 -6.94
CA ASN A 94 -9.04 -6.58 -7.71
C ASN A 94 -8.28 -7.59 -6.84
N ILE A 95 -7.47 -7.13 -5.89
CA ILE A 95 -6.78 -8.01 -4.94
C ILE A 95 -7.74 -8.64 -3.95
N LEU A 96 -8.72 -7.89 -3.43
CA LEU A 96 -9.75 -8.44 -2.56
C LEU A 96 -10.56 -9.52 -3.27
N LEU A 97 -10.92 -9.29 -4.53
CA LEU A 97 -11.58 -10.29 -5.37
C LEU A 97 -10.70 -11.53 -5.55
N LEU A 98 -9.42 -11.36 -5.86
CA LEU A 98 -8.47 -12.47 -5.99
C LEU A 98 -8.41 -13.31 -4.70
N ARG A 99 -8.29 -12.66 -3.53
CA ARG A 99 -8.24 -13.33 -2.23
C ARG A 99 -9.50 -14.16 -1.96
N ASP A 100 -10.67 -13.60 -2.24
CA ASP A 100 -11.95 -14.32 -2.10
C ASP A 100 -12.01 -15.56 -3.00
N ARG A 101 -11.65 -15.39 -4.28
CA ARG A 101 -11.64 -16.49 -5.25
C ARG A 101 -10.63 -17.57 -4.91
N LEU A 102 -9.45 -17.19 -4.41
CA LEU A 102 -8.44 -18.14 -3.94
C LEU A 102 -8.93 -18.93 -2.72
N ASN A 103 -9.64 -18.29 -1.79
CA ASN A 103 -10.24 -18.97 -0.64
C ASN A 103 -11.33 -19.98 -1.08
N TYR A 104 -12.15 -19.62 -2.07
CA TYR A 104 -13.10 -20.56 -2.67
C TYR A 104 -12.37 -21.76 -3.31
N LEU A 105 -11.34 -21.50 -4.13
CA LEU A 105 -10.53 -22.54 -4.77
C LEU A 105 -9.86 -23.46 -3.76
N TYR A 106 -9.32 -22.90 -2.68
CA TYR A 106 -8.73 -23.67 -1.60
C TYR A 106 -9.74 -24.67 -1.03
N LYS A 107 -10.94 -24.19 -0.63
CA LYS A 107 -12.01 -25.05 -0.10
C LYS A 107 -12.43 -26.14 -1.08
N ARG A 108 -12.47 -25.84 -2.38
CA ARG A 108 -12.81 -26.80 -3.43
C ARG A 108 -11.70 -27.85 -3.60
N ALA A 109 -10.45 -27.42 -3.68
CA ALA A 109 -9.27 -28.27 -3.81
C ALA A 109 -9.12 -29.23 -2.61
N SER A 110 -9.35 -28.76 -1.38
CA SER A 110 -9.27 -29.59 -0.17
C SER A 110 -10.31 -30.71 -0.12
N ARG A 111 -11.38 -30.64 -0.92
CA ARG A 111 -12.42 -31.68 -1.02
C ARG A 111 -12.21 -32.61 -2.20
N HIS A 112 -11.31 -32.28 -3.13
CA HIS A 112 -11.09 -33.07 -4.33
C HIS A 112 -9.99 -34.13 -4.09
N PRO A 113 -10.25 -35.43 -4.36
CA PRO A 113 -9.32 -36.52 -4.05
C PRO A 113 -7.92 -36.32 -4.65
N GLU A 114 -7.84 -35.83 -5.89
CA GLU A 114 -6.56 -35.64 -6.59
C GLU A 114 -5.76 -34.42 -6.13
N LEU A 115 -6.41 -33.42 -5.52
CA LEU A 115 -5.77 -32.15 -5.17
C LEU A 115 -5.44 -32.05 -3.68
N LYS A 116 -6.25 -32.70 -2.84
CA LYS A 116 -6.14 -32.59 -1.38
C LYS A 116 -4.79 -33.02 -0.85
N ASP A 117 -4.23 -34.09 -1.42
CA ASP A 117 -2.98 -34.70 -0.93
C ASP A 117 -1.76 -34.29 -1.78
N LEU A 118 -1.92 -33.29 -2.67
CA LEU A 118 -0.85 -32.79 -3.51
C LEU A 118 0.07 -31.85 -2.70
N GLU A 119 1.26 -32.33 -2.36
CA GLU A 119 2.24 -31.62 -1.53
C GLU A 119 2.69 -30.28 -2.14
N GLU A 120 2.89 -30.24 -3.47
CA GLU A 120 3.21 -29.01 -4.21
C GLU A 120 2.13 -27.94 -3.98
N LEU A 121 0.85 -28.33 -4.09
CA LEU A 121 -0.27 -27.43 -3.94
C LEU A 121 -0.39 -26.92 -2.50
N THR A 122 -0.14 -27.78 -1.52
CA THR A 122 -0.11 -27.41 -0.09
C THR A 122 0.96 -26.34 0.18
N THR A 123 2.14 -26.50 -0.41
CA THR A 123 3.25 -25.54 -0.29
C THR A 123 2.89 -24.19 -0.91
N LEU A 124 2.24 -24.19 -2.07
CA LEU A 124 1.79 -22.97 -2.74
C LEU A 124 0.72 -22.23 -1.92
N TRP A 125 -0.25 -22.95 -1.36
CA TRP A 125 -1.27 -22.36 -0.49
C TRP A 125 -0.66 -21.71 0.75
N SER A 126 0.32 -22.37 1.38
CA SER A 126 1.04 -21.79 2.52
C SER A 126 1.76 -20.48 2.14
N ARG A 127 2.38 -20.42 0.96
CA ARG A 127 3.03 -19.19 0.48
C ARG A 127 2.02 -18.06 0.27
N VAL A 128 0.89 -18.36 -0.36
CA VAL A 128 -0.21 -17.39 -0.54
C VAL A 128 -0.76 -16.88 0.79
N GLU A 129 -0.91 -17.76 1.79
CA GLU A 129 -1.35 -17.38 3.14
C GLU A 129 -0.35 -16.43 3.83
N ILE A 130 0.95 -16.74 3.75
CA ILE A 130 2.01 -15.87 4.28
C ILE A 130 1.98 -14.50 3.59
N THR A 131 1.89 -14.46 2.26
CA THR A 131 1.83 -13.20 1.52
C THR A 131 0.58 -12.39 1.88
N ASN A 132 -0.58 -13.03 2.02
CA ASN A 132 -1.80 -12.36 2.48
C ASN A 132 -1.62 -11.70 3.85
N ARG A 133 -1.01 -12.41 4.81
CA ARG A 133 -0.73 -11.85 6.13
C ARG A 133 0.23 -10.66 6.04
N ASN A 134 1.27 -10.76 5.22
CA ASN A 134 2.21 -9.66 5.01
C ASN A 134 1.54 -8.45 4.36
N ILE A 135 0.61 -8.66 3.42
CA ILE A 135 -0.22 -7.58 2.84
C ILE A 135 -1.02 -6.90 3.94
N ASP A 136 -1.71 -7.66 4.79
CA ASP A 136 -2.54 -7.11 5.87
C ASP A 136 -1.69 -6.30 6.87
N GLU A 137 -0.51 -6.80 7.25
CA GLU A 137 0.44 -6.09 8.10
C GLU A 137 0.96 -4.80 7.44
N SER A 138 1.35 -4.88 6.17
CA SER A 138 1.85 -3.72 5.42
C SER A 138 0.75 -2.68 5.18
N ALA A 139 -0.50 -3.10 4.98
CA ALA A 139 -1.65 -2.22 4.83
C ALA A 139 -1.98 -1.50 6.15
N SER A 140 -1.90 -2.21 7.28
CA SER A 140 -2.03 -1.59 8.61
C SER A 140 -0.94 -0.55 8.82
N TYR A 141 0.31 -0.87 8.52
CA TYR A 141 1.42 0.07 8.64
C TYR A 141 1.23 1.30 7.73
N TYR A 142 0.79 1.10 6.49
CA TYR A 142 0.45 2.20 5.59
C TYR A 142 -0.64 3.10 6.19
N ASN A 143 -1.72 2.50 6.71
CA ASN A 143 -2.81 3.26 7.32
C ASN A 143 -2.35 4.09 8.52
N ASP A 144 -1.48 3.55 9.37
CA ASP A 144 -0.89 4.28 10.48
C ASP A 144 -0.06 5.47 9.98
N THR A 145 0.81 5.25 8.98
CA THR A 145 1.62 6.35 8.41
C THR A 145 0.78 7.42 7.72
N ALA A 146 -0.28 7.03 7.01
CA ALA A 146 -1.20 7.96 6.36
C ALA A 146 -2.02 8.74 7.39
N HIS A 147 -2.37 8.11 8.51
CA HIS A 147 -3.00 8.78 9.64
C HIS A 147 -2.08 9.84 10.25
N ASP A 148 -0.84 9.47 10.60
CA ASP A 148 0.16 10.39 11.15
C ASP A 148 0.44 11.56 10.20
N TYR A 149 0.52 11.26 8.90
CA TYR A 149 0.67 12.29 7.87
C TYR A 149 -0.51 13.26 7.84
N ARG A 150 -1.75 12.74 7.97
CA ARG A 150 -2.96 13.55 8.04
C ARG A 150 -2.97 14.44 9.28
N GLU A 151 -2.54 13.92 10.43
CA GLU A 151 -2.43 14.72 11.65
C GLU A 151 -1.42 15.86 11.47
N ILE A 152 -0.22 15.54 10.99
CA ILE A 152 0.84 16.54 10.78
C ILE A 152 0.43 17.60 9.75
N THR A 153 -0.30 17.22 8.70
CA THR A 153 -0.80 18.18 7.69
C THR A 153 -1.99 19.00 8.16
N ASN A 154 -2.61 18.66 9.29
CA ASN A 154 -3.69 19.46 9.90
C ASN A 154 -3.20 20.39 11.02
N GLU A 155 -2.01 20.17 11.56
CA GLU A 155 -1.44 20.99 12.64
C GLU A 155 -0.70 22.23 12.14
N PHE A 156 -0.86 23.36 12.83
CA PHE A 156 -0.05 24.57 12.55
C PHE A 156 1.39 24.39 13.07
N PRO A 157 2.44 24.79 12.32
CA PRO A 157 2.43 25.53 11.04
C PRO A 157 2.44 24.63 9.78
N CYS A 158 2.46 23.32 9.94
CA CYS A 158 2.54 22.35 8.84
C CYS A 158 1.34 22.41 7.90
N SER A 159 0.13 22.69 8.38
CA SER A 159 -1.08 22.83 7.56
C SER A 159 -0.97 23.95 6.52
N MET A 160 -0.45 25.11 6.93
CA MET A 160 -0.18 26.23 6.04
C MET A 160 0.88 25.86 4.98
N LEU A 161 1.95 25.14 5.39
CA LEU A 161 2.98 24.69 4.46
C LEU A 161 2.45 23.64 3.47
N ALA A 162 1.62 22.72 3.94
CA ALA A 162 1.02 21.69 3.11
C ALA A 162 0.11 22.30 2.04
N GLU A 163 -0.66 23.33 2.38
CA GLU A 163 -1.51 24.07 1.44
C GLU A 163 -0.70 24.85 0.41
N ILE A 164 0.30 25.63 0.85
CA ILE A 164 1.17 26.42 -0.05
C ILE A 164 1.93 25.51 -1.03
N LEU A 165 2.44 24.38 -0.55
CA LEU A 165 3.26 23.45 -1.33
C LEU A 165 2.44 22.34 -2.00
N GLN A 166 1.11 22.39 -1.92
CA GLN A 166 0.18 21.44 -2.55
C GLN A 166 0.53 19.97 -2.25
N TYR A 167 0.80 19.68 -0.99
CA TYR A 167 1.10 18.31 -0.57
C TYR A 167 -0.12 17.39 -0.78
N PRO A 168 0.09 16.15 -1.28
CA PRO A 168 -1.01 15.25 -1.62
C PRO A 168 -1.74 14.76 -0.37
N ARG A 169 -3.02 14.42 -0.51
CA ARG A 169 -3.78 13.71 0.51
C ARG A 169 -3.68 12.21 0.25
N PHE A 170 -3.24 11.45 1.25
CA PHE A 170 -3.23 10.00 1.20
C PHE A 170 -4.56 9.45 1.72
N ASN A 171 -5.10 8.43 1.04
CA ASN A 171 -6.33 7.75 1.42
C ASN A 171 -5.99 6.47 2.16
N LEU A 172 -6.76 6.13 3.20
CA LEU A 172 -6.63 4.86 3.90
C LEU A 172 -7.08 3.70 3.01
N ILE A 173 -6.46 2.53 3.19
CA ILE A 173 -6.76 1.30 2.47
C ILE A 173 -7.47 0.33 3.43
N ALA A 174 -8.54 -0.29 2.96
CA ALA A 174 -9.34 -1.26 3.72
C ALA A 174 -8.75 -2.68 3.67
#